data_AF-A0A1Y6JHW2-F1
#
_entry.id   AF-A0A1Y6JHW2-F1
#
_cell.length_a   1.000
_cell.length_b   1.000
_cell.length_c   1.000
_cell.angle_alpha   90.00
_cell.angle_beta   90.00
_cell.angle_gamma   90.00
#
_symmetry.space_group_name_H-M   'P 1'
#
loop_
_entity.id
_entity.type
_entity.pdbx_description
1 polymer ?
#
loop_
_entity_poly.entity_id
_entity_poly.type
_entity_poly.pdbx_seq_one_letter_code
_entity_poly.pdbx_strand_id
1 'polypeptide(L)'
;MVNSVSTNSAYVPPAASATKAASASAPTSSNATSFATGTAETNAGLSSLSLQLSESATRAASRDSALTRQELSEKAAHQLSQIAGPGYDANKARNNAEAVDSYDPERLARAEKATRFVSGGSDNPFAGMPRSQLALIAYDDSDTFTVNEKRAAFEEDFQQESQWRQQFAAKAMAEYNATGKLTNAFTEALQHFKGLPAIEQAQYPEDYEAKLQGWIDLDFNYWTHTAEGKGGAQRLFSQLLKLDKNPIDESIARADTRDKSLSRQELSEKARQVTEQLIGRSYDDNKARHDAEVPDSIDPDRLERAKEATRFTNGSGTNPFAGMSREQLSVIAYDEGGDFTVNEKKAAWLESYHQETIWRQKVVAQGSAEYSSTGKLTQFFTSVLDHYKALPAIEQATYDAGYETRLQAFIDLDFNYWTHTAEGKGGSAQSLLEKFLKLDDTAFDQDTQPTKPVQP
;
A
#
# COMPACT_ATOMS: atom_id res chain seq x y z
N MET A 1 -0.64 4.67 11.11
CA MET A 1 0.58 4.79 11.94
C MET A 1 1.73 4.14 11.20
N VAL A 2 2.81 4.89 11.03
CA VAL A 2 4.04 4.44 10.36
C VAL A 2 4.81 3.60 11.37
N ASN A 3 4.62 2.28 11.35
CA ASN A 3 5.48 1.37 12.12
C ASN A 3 6.58 0.84 11.20
N SER A 4 7.71 1.53 11.29
CA SER A 4 9.06 0.96 11.41
C SER A 4 9.31 -0.33 10.61
N VAL A 5 9.61 -0.18 9.33
CA VAL A 5 10.42 -1.16 8.61
C VAL A 5 11.79 -1.14 9.27
N SER A 6 12.17 -2.24 9.91
CA SER A 6 13.50 -2.46 10.47
C SER A 6 14.57 -2.04 9.47
N THR A 7 15.34 -1.03 9.86
CA THR A 7 16.55 -0.60 9.17
C THR A 7 17.57 -1.73 9.23
N ASN A 8 17.62 -2.58 8.21
CA ASN A 8 18.85 -3.28 7.90
C ASN A 8 19.84 -2.22 7.43
N SER A 9 20.87 -2.01 8.24
CA SER A 9 21.93 -1.04 8.05
C SER A 9 22.65 -1.30 6.73
N ALA A 10 22.23 -0.60 5.67
CA ALA A 10 22.94 -0.54 4.41
C ALA A 10 23.81 0.72 4.42
N TYR A 11 25.11 0.49 4.29
CA TYR A 11 26.15 1.50 4.16
C TYR A 11 25.84 2.51 3.04
N VAL A 12 25.96 3.82 3.34
CA VAL A 12 25.74 4.93 2.41
C VAL A 12 27.09 5.63 2.12
N PRO A 13 27.69 5.47 0.92
CA PRO A 13 28.86 6.25 0.52
C PRO A 13 28.46 7.61 -0.10
N PRO A 14 29.35 8.61 -0.09
CA PRO A 14 29.06 9.96 -0.57
C PRO A 14 28.97 10.03 -2.11
N ALA A 15 28.00 10.80 -2.61
CA ALA A 15 27.70 10.96 -4.04
C ALA A 15 28.74 11.82 -4.79
N ALA A 16 29.16 11.37 -5.97
CA ALA A 16 29.92 12.16 -6.95
C ALA A 16 29.10 12.34 -8.24
N SER A 17 29.17 13.55 -8.81
CA SER A 17 28.28 14.07 -9.86
C SER A 17 28.46 13.41 -11.23
N ALA A 18 27.35 13.08 -11.90
CA ALA A 18 27.31 12.38 -13.17
C ALA A 18 27.21 13.30 -14.41
N THR A 19 27.72 12.83 -15.55
CA THR A 19 27.39 13.32 -16.90
C THR A 19 26.89 12.18 -17.80
N LYS A 20 25.86 12.50 -18.58
CA LYS A 20 24.88 11.65 -19.30
C LYS A 20 25.40 11.05 -20.62
N ALA A 21 25.07 9.79 -20.93
CA ALA A 21 25.11 9.25 -22.30
C ALA A 21 24.15 8.05 -22.51
N ALA A 22 23.78 7.81 -23.77
CA ALA A 22 22.53 7.20 -24.24
C ALA A 22 22.58 5.69 -24.55
N SER A 23 21.39 5.08 -24.52
CA SER A 23 21.09 3.65 -24.62
C SER A 23 21.26 3.05 -26.03
N ALA A 24 21.76 1.82 -26.13
CA ALA A 24 21.67 0.99 -27.33
C ALA A 24 21.38 -0.49 -26.98
N SER A 25 20.48 -1.08 -27.76
CA SER A 25 19.78 -2.36 -27.56
C SER A 25 20.61 -3.60 -27.92
N ALA A 26 20.41 -4.70 -27.19
CA ALA A 26 21.02 -6.01 -27.44
C ALA A 26 20.25 -6.85 -28.50
N PRO A 27 20.91 -7.80 -29.18
CA PRO A 27 20.23 -8.91 -29.83
C PRO A 27 20.60 -10.29 -29.25
N THR A 28 19.70 -11.21 -29.58
CA THR A 28 19.37 -12.51 -28.98
C THR A 28 20.26 -13.68 -29.45
N SER A 29 20.26 -14.72 -28.62
CA SER A 29 21.02 -15.98 -28.60
C SER A 29 20.81 -16.95 -29.79
N SER A 30 21.81 -17.83 -30.05
CA SER A 30 21.55 -19.25 -30.39
C SER A 30 22.76 -20.19 -30.18
N ASN A 31 22.48 -21.26 -29.42
CA ASN A 31 22.99 -22.65 -29.38
C ASN A 31 24.48 -23.06 -29.28
N ALA A 32 24.66 -24.07 -28.41
CA ALA A 32 25.88 -24.69 -27.92
C ALA A 32 26.41 -25.88 -28.75
N THR A 33 27.73 -26.15 -28.70
CA THR A 33 28.33 -27.51 -28.53
C THR A 33 29.82 -27.41 -28.10
N SER A 34 30.31 -28.47 -27.46
CA SER A 34 31.49 -28.62 -26.60
C SER A 34 32.89 -28.83 -27.24
N PHE A 35 33.91 -28.27 -26.57
CA PHE A 35 35.35 -28.62 -26.39
C PHE A 35 36.19 -29.25 -27.51
N ALA A 36 37.25 -28.55 -27.96
CA ALA A 36 38.66 -29.02 -27.99
C ALA A 36 39.64 -27.91 -28.40
N THR A 37 40.87 -28.02 -27.89
CA THR A 37 42.02 -27.11 -27.96
C THR A 37 42.52 -26.73 -29.36
N GLY A 38 42.82 -25.44 -29.52
CA GLY A 38 43.92 -24.92 -30.35
C GLY A 38 43.64 -24.74 -31.84
N THR A 39 43.28 -23.53 -32.25
CA THR A 39 43.88 -22.78 -33.38
C THR A 39 43.28 -21.38 -33.41
N ALA A 40 44.17 -20.38 -33.42
CA ALA A 40 43.84 -19.00 -33.71
C ALA A 40 43.24 -18.88 -35.12
N GLU A 41 42.36 -17.88 -35.29
CA GLU A 41 41.65 -17.45 -36.50
C GLU A 41 40.16 -17.81 -36.52
N THR A 42 39.35 -17.00 -35.82
CA THR A 42 37.96 -16.63 -36.20
C THR A 42 37.34 -15.53 -35.30
N ASN A 43 38.00 -15.08 -34.23
CA ASN A 43 37.51 -14.00 -33.35
C ASN A 43 38.02 -12.59 -33.74
N ALA A 44 38.07 -12.25 -35.03
CA ALA A 44 38.68 -10.99 -35.51
C ALA A 44 37.79 -9.73 -35.32
N GLY A 45 36.87 -9.71 -34.35
CA GLY A 45 35.97 -8.56 -34.15
C GLY A 45 35.23 -8.47 -32.82
N LEU A 46 35.46 -9.38 -31.86
CA LEU A 46 34.85 -9.32 -30.53
C LEU A 46 35.88 -8.80 -29.52
N SER A 47 35.52 -7.80 -28.73
CA SER A 47 36.38 -7.31 -27.64
C SER A 47 36.61 -8.41 -26.60
N SER A 48 37.75 -8.38 -25.91
CA SER A 48 38.02 -9.37 -24.85
C SER A 48 36.97 -9.35 -23.75
N LEU A 49 36.43 -8.17 -23.43
CA LEU A 49 35.31 -8.00 -22.50
C LEU A 49 34.04 -8.72 -22.98
N SER A 50 33.73 -8.66 -24.28
CA SER A 50 32.56 -9.35 -24.86
C SER A 50 32.67 -10.87 -24.70
N LEU A 51 33.86 -11.43 -24.90
CA LEU A 51 34.13 -12.86 -24.70
C LEU A 51 33.97 -13.23 -23.21
N GLN A 52 34.58 -12.45 -22.30
CA GLN A 52 34.47 -12.68 -20.86
C GLN A 52 33.02 -12.60 -20.37
N LEU A 53 32.23 -11.65 -20.87
CA LEU A 53 30.81 -11.53 -20.56
C LEU A 53 30.00 -12.72 -21.09
N SER A 54 30.31 -13.23 -22.29
CA SER A 54 29.62 -14.40 -22.85
C SER A 54 29.90 -15.67 -22.05
N GLU A 55 31.15 -15.88 -21.62
CA GLU A 55 31.52 -17.01 -20.77
C GLU A 55 30.88 -16.90 -19.38
N SER A 56 30.89 -15.70 -18.81
CA SER A 56 30.25 -15.42 -17.52
C SER A 56 28.73 -15.61 -17.60
N ALA A 57 28.08 -15.21 -18.69
CA ALA A 57 26.66 -15.47 -18.94
C ALA A 57 26.34 -16.98 -18.97
N THR A 58 27.22 -17.79 -19.58
CA THR A 58 27.06 -19.24 -19.61
C THR A 58 27.16 -19.86 -18.21
N ARG A 59 28.10 -19.37 -17.39
CA ARG A 59 28.23 -19.78 -15.98
C ARG A 59 27.04 -19.33 -15.14
N ALA A 60 26.59 -18.09 -15.31
CA ALA A 60 25.43 -17.54 -14.63
C ALA A 60 24.16 -18.35 -14.94
N ALA A 61 23.91 -18.67 -16.21
CA ALA A 61 22.79 -19.51 -16.62
C ALA A 61 22.87 -20.91 -16.00
N SER A 62 24.06 -21.51 -15.99
CA SER A 62 24.28 -22.82 -15.38
C SER A 62 24.02 -22.79 -13.86
N ARG A 63 24.56 -21.79 -13.16
CA ARG A 63 24.33 -21.53 -11.72
C ARG A 63 22.84 -21.36 -11.42
N ASP A 64 22.18 -20.48 -12.16
CA ASP A 64 20.79 -20.09 -11.91
C ASP A 64 19.82 -21.26 -12.19
N SER A 65 20.18 -22.17 -13.09
CA SER A 65 19.41 -23.40 -13.36
C SER A 65 19.65 -24.52 -12.34
N ALA A 66 20.80 -24.53 -11.66
CA ALA A 66 21.22 -25.63 -10.79
C ALA A 66 20.93 -25.38 -9.31
N LEU A 67 20.88 -24.11 -8.89
CA LEU A 67 20.72 -23.73 -7.49
C LEU A 67 19.29 -23.35 -7.16
N THR A 68 18.85 -23.68 -5.95
CA THR A 68 17.63 -23.17 -5.38
C THR A 68 17.73 -21.67 -5.10
N ARG A 69 16.59 -21.01 -4.90
CA ARG A 69 16.53 -19.59 -4.55
C ARG A 69 17.32 -19.27 -3.27
N GLN A 70 17.25 -20.14 -2.27
CA GLN A 70 18.00 -19.97 -1.02
C GLN A 70 19.51 -20.05 -1.29
N GLU A 71 19.96 -21.08 -2.02
CA GLU A 71 21.37 -21.23 -2.37
C GLU A 71 21.89 -20.07 -3.24
N LEU A 72 21.07 -19.54 -4.15
CA LEU A 72 21.39 -18.33 -4.92
C LEU A 72 21.54 -17.11 -4.01
N SER A 73 20.66 -16.92 -3.03
CA SER A 73 20.75 -15.82 -2.07
C SER A 73 22.01 -15.93 -1.20
N GLU A 74 22.33 -17.13 -0.71
CA GLU A 74 23.54 -17.39 0.07
C GLU A 74 24.80 -17.13 -0.77
N LYS A 75 24.79 -17.57 -2.03
CA LYS A 75 25.89 -17.32 -2.96
C LYS A 75 26.06 -15.82 -3.28
N ALA A 76 24.96 -15.10 -3.49
CA ALA A 76 24.96 -13.65 -3.67
C ALA A 76 25.58 -12.95 -2.47
N ALA A 77 25.13 -13.29 -1.26
CA ALA A 77 25.66 -12.72 -0.02
C ALA A 77 27.16 -13.01 0.16
N HIS A 78 27.59 -14.24 -0.14
CA HIS A 78 29.00 -14.60 -0.12
C HIS A 78 29.82 -13.75 -1.09
N GLN A 79 29.38 -13.61 -2.35
CA GLN A 79 30.09 -12.80 -3.35
C GLN A 79 30.14 -11.32 -2.96
N LEU A 80 29.01 -10.76 -2.50
CA LEU A 80 28.94 -9.38 -2.04
C LEU A 80 29.89 -9.11 -0.86
N SER A 81 30.05 -10.07 0.07
CA SER A 81 30.97 -9.92 1.20
C SER A 81 32.45 -9.78 0.81
N GLN A 82 32.82 -10.26 -0.39
CA GLN A 82 34.19 -10.16 -0.90
C GLN A 82 34.47 -8.83 -1.59
N ILE A 83 33.43 -8.18 -2.13
CA ILE A 83 33.56 -6.96 -2.95
C ILE A 83 33.05 -5.69 -2.23
N ALA A 84 32.27 -5.86 -1.16
CA ALA A 84 31.70 -4.79 -0.36
C ALA A 84 31.75 -5.09 1.15
N GLY A 85 31.70 -4.02 1.95
CA GLY A 85 31.67 -4.10 3.41
C GLY A 85 33.00 -4.53 4.05
N PRO A 86 32.96 -4.94 5.34
CA PRO A 86 34.17 -5.18 6.14
C PRO A 86 35.10 -6.25 5.57
N GLY A 87 34.56 -7.25 4.87
CA GLY A 87 35.33 -8.33 4.24
C GLY A 87 36.21 -7.82 3.10
N TYR A 88 35.69 -6.93 2.27
CA TYR A 88 36.48 -6.24 1.24
C TYR A 88 37.53 -5.32 1.88
N ASP A 89 37.12 -4.50 2.86
CA ASP A 89 38.01 -3.50 3.47
C ASP A 89 39.24 -4.16 4.13
N ALA A 90 39.04 -5.30 4.80
CA ALA A 90 40.11 -6.09 5.39
C ALA A 90 41.09 -6.66 4.35
N ASN A 91 40.63 -6.92 3.13
CA ASN A 91 41.42 -7.50 2.04
C ASN A 91 41.87 -6.46 1.00
N LYS A 92 41.61 -5.16 1.20
CA LYS A 92 41.84 -4.12 0.20
C LYS A 92 43.27 -4.11 -0.36
N ALA A 93 44.28 -4.27 0.50
CA ALA A 93 45.68 -4.30 0.07
C ALA A 93 45.98 -5.52 -0.82
N ARG A 94 45.41 -6.70 -0.51
CA ARG A 94 45.54 -7.91 -1.32
C ARG A 94 44.84 -7.74 -2.67
N ASN A 95 43.60 -7.23 -2.66
CA ASN A 95 42.81 -7.02 -3.86
C ASN A 95 43.48 -5.99 -4.80
N ASN A 96 44.10 -4.95 -4.25
CA ASN A 96 44.86 -3.96 -5.03
C ASN A 96 46.17 -4.52 -5.62
N ALA A 97 46.69 -5.64 -5.11
CA ALA A 97 47.89 -6.30 -5.60
C ALA A 97 47.59 -7.51 -6.49
N GLU A 98 46.31 -7.76 -6.83
CA GLU A 98 45.88 -8.88 -7.64
C GLU A 98 46.47 -8.79 -9.05
N ALA A 99 47.24 -9.82 -9.43
CA ALA A 99 47.87 -9.90 -10.75
C ALA A 99 46.92 -10.56 -11.76
N VAL A 100 46.81 -9.95 -12.93
CA VAL A 100 45.97 -10.43 -14.02
C VAL A 100 46.80 -11.34 -14.91
N ASP A 101 46.56 -12.65 -14.86
CA ASP A 101 47.21 -13.62 -15.76
C ASP A 101 46.61 -13.52 -17.17
N SER A 102 47.11 -12.57 -17.97
CA SER A 102 46.74 -12.39 -19.36
C SER A 102 47.76 -11.55 -20.13
N TYR A 103 47.92 -11.86 -21.42
CA TYR A 103 48.70 -11.07 -22.37
C TYR A 103 47.87 -10.04 -23.14
N ASP A 104 46.55 -9.97 -22.88
CA ASP A 104 45.67 -9.00 -23.54
C ASP A 104 45.85 -7.60 -22.92
N PRO A 105 46.38 -6.61 -23.66
CA PRO A 105 46.58 -5.26 -23.14
C PRO A 105 45.28 -4.57 -22.73
N GLU A 106 44.14 -4.89 -23.36
CA GLU A 106 42.85 -4.29 -23.00
C GLU A 106 42.37 -4.80 -21.63
N ARG A 107 42.49 -6.12 -21.37
CA ARG A 107 42.19 -6.71 -20.07
C ARG A 107 43.08 -6.15 -18.96
N LEU A 108 44.39 -6.06 -19.20
CA LEU A 108 45.34 -5.51 -18.23
C LEU A 108 44.99 -4.05 -17.89
N ALA A 109 44.78 -3.20 -18.90
CA ALA A 109 44.44 -1.80 -18.70
C ALA A 109 43.10 -1.61 -17.96
N ARG A 110 42.09 -2.44 -18.25
CA ARG A 110 40.79 -2.39 -17.58
C ARG A 110 40.88 -2.76 -16.11
N ALA A 111 41.61 -3.82 -15.77
CA ALA A 111 41.81 -4.24 -14.38
C ALA A 111 42.62 -3.21 -13.57
N GLU A 112 43.66 -2.61 -14.17
CA GLU A 112 44.36 -1.48 -13.56
C GLU A 112 43.41 -0.29 -13.32
N LYS A 113 42.57 0.05 -14.29
CA LYS A 113 41.59 1.13 -14.16
C LYS A 113 40.57 0.84 -13.06
N ALA A 114 40.09 -0.39 -12.94
CA ALA A 114 39.20 -0.80 -11.84
C ALA A 114 39.87 -0.60 -10.47
N THR A 115 41.14 -0.99 -10.33
CA THR A 115 41.93 -0.82 -9.10
C THR A 115 42.16 0.65 -8.74
N ARG A 116 42.43 1.50 -9.74
CA ARG A 116 42.55 2.97 -9.54
C ARG A 116 41.21 3.59 -9.14
N PHE A 117 40.09 3.14 -9.73
CA PHE A 117 38.75 3.63 -9.42
C PHE A 117 38.39 3.38 -7.94
N VAL A 118 38.48 2.13 -7.47
CA VAL A 118 38.14 1.77 -6.08
C VAL A 118 39.14 2.32 -5.05
N SER A 119 40.31 2.77 -5.50
CA SER A 119 41.30 3.49 -4.69
C SER A 119 41.11 5.01 -4.69
N GLY A 120 40.05 5.53 -5.33
CA GLY A 120 39.64 6.92 -5.30
C GLY A 120 40.24 7.82 -6.39
N GLY A 121 40.77 7.24 -7.48
CA GLY A 121 41.65 7.97 -8.41
C GLY A 121 41.24 8.04 -9.89
N SER A 122 40.19 7.34 -10.36
CA SER A 122 39.83 7.34 -11.79
C SER A 122 38.34 7.10 -12.03
N ASP A 123 37.88 7.25 -13.27
CA ASP A 123 36.51 6.87 -13.69
C ASP A 123 36.29 5.36 -13.59
N ASN A 124 35.04 4.96 -13.31
CA ASN A 124 34.64 3.56 -13.32
C ASN A 124 34.80 2.97 -14.73
N PRO A 125 35.56 1.87 -14.92
CA PRO A 125 35.72 1.24 -16.24
C PRO A 125 34.42 0.66 -16.82
N PHE A 126 33.38 0.47 -16.01
CA PHE A 126 32.09 -0.09 -16.42
C PHE A 126 30.95 0.94 -16.45
N ALA A 127 31.27 2.23 -16.36
CA ALA A 127 30.28 3.31 -16.37
C ALA A 127 29.32 3.21 -17.56
N GLY A 128 28.01 3.25 -17.30
CA GLY A 128 26.96 3.19 -18.32
C GLY A 128 26.69 1.81 -18.92
N MET A 129 27.38 0.76 -18.46
CA MET A 129 27.06 -0.61 -18.84
C MET A 129 25.67 -1.02 -18.30
N PRO A 130 24.86 -1.80 -19.04
CA PRO A 130 23.56 -2.23 -18.55
C PRO A 130 23.70 -3.14 -17.32
N ARG A 131 22.77 -3.01 -16.35
CA ARG A 131 22.70 -3.80 -15.10
C ARG A 131 22.87 -5.31 -15.32
N SER A 132 22.25 -5.86 -16.37
CA SER A 132 22.38 -7.28 -16.70
C SER A 132 23.83 -7.71 -16.99
N GLN A 133 24.66 -6.86 -17.59
CA GLN A 133 26.08 -7.13 -17.82
C GLN A 133 26.92 -6.85 -16.57
N LEU A 134 26.59 -5.81 -15.81
CA LEU A 134 27.24 -5.51 -14.53
C LEU A 134 27.10 -6.67 -13.55
N ALA A 135 25.92 -7.29 -13.49
CA ALA A 135 25.65 -8.47 -12.67
C ALA A 135 26.47 -9.69 -13.09
N LEU A 136 26.73 -9.88 -14.38
CA LEU A 136 27.62 -10.94 -14.85
C LEU A 136 29.03 -10.76 -14.30
N ILE A 137 29.53 -9.52 -14.23
CA ILE A 137 30.84 -9.23 -13.68
C ILE A 137 30.82 -9.38 -12.15
N ALA A 138 29.93 -8.67 -11.46
CA ALA A 138 29.88 -8.59 -10.00
C ALA A 138 29.66 -9.95 -9.32
N TYR A 139 28.83 -10.81 -9.92
CA TYR A 139 28.49 -12.13 -9.41
C TYR A 139 29.22 -13.28 -10.14
N ASP A 140 30.28 -12.98 -10.90
CA ASP A 140 31.16 -14.02 -11.43
C ASP A 140 31.94 -14.70 -10.28
N ASP A 141 31.87 -16.02 -10.19
CA ASP A 141 32.60 -16.82 -9.19
C ASP A 141 33.91 -17.41 -9.71
N SER A 142 34.31 -17.07 -10.94
CA SER A 142 35.59 -17.48 -11.51
C SER A 142 36.65 -16.40 -11.38
N ASP A 143 37.86 -16.72 -11.86
CA ASP A 143 39.01 -15.80 -11.92
C ASP A 143 39.01 -14.95 -13.22
N THR A 144 37.87 -14.90 -13.93
CA THR A 144 37.71 -14.11 -15.16
C THR A 144 37.90 -12.62 -14.89
N PHE A 145 37.37 -12.13 -13.77
CA PHE A 145 37.43 -10.73 -13.33
C PHE A 145 38.13 -10.64 -11.98
N THR A 146 38.95 -9.62 -11.80
CA THR A 146 39.57 -9.31 -10.50
C THR A 146 38.54 -8.86 -9.47
N VAL A 147 38.86 -8.94 -8.18
CA VAL A 147 37.97 -8.48 -7.10
C VAL A 147 37.62 -6.99 -7.26
N ASN A 148 38.59 -6.18 -7.71
CA ASN A 148 38.38 -4.75 -7.95
C ASN A 148 37.53 -4.48 -9.20
N GLU A 149 37.58 -5.32 -10.24
CA GLU A 149 36.63 -5.25 -11.36
C GLU A 149 35.20 -5.59 -10.91
N LYS A 150 35.03 -6.67 -10.13
CA LYS A 150 33.73 -7.06 -9.57
C LYS A 150 33.14 -5.95 -8.70
N ARG A 151 33.97 -5.33 -7.85
CA ARG A 151 33.58 -4.16 -7.05
C ARG A 151 33.20 -2.97 -7.93
N ALA A 152 33.99 -2.64 -8.95
CA ALA A 152 33.68 -1.52 -9.83
C ALA A 152 32.34 -1.73 -10.57
N ALA A 153 32.06 -2.95 -11.03
CA ALA A 153 30.77 -3.28 -11.63
C ALA A 153 29.62 -3.18 -10.61
N PHE A 154 29.82 -3.68 -9.39
CA PHE A 154 28.84 -3.54 -8.30
C PHE A 154 28.57 -2.07 -7.92
N GLU A 155 29.61 -1.22 -7.87
CA GLU A 155 29.44 0.20 -7.58
C GLU A 155 28.65 0.92 -8.68
N GLU A 156 28.90 0.62 -9.96
CA GLU A 156 28.08 1.16 -11.06
C GLU A 156 26.62 0.70 -10.94
N ASP A 157 26.38 -0.59 -10.71
CA ASP A 157 25.03 -1.14 -10.56
C ASP A 157 24.28 -0.47 -9.41
N PHE A 158 24.96 -0.31 -8.27
CA PHE A 158 24.43 0.40 -7.11
C PHE A 158 24.11 1.87 -7.40
N GLN A 159 24.94 2.57 -8.17
CA GLN A 159 24.64 3.96 -8.56
C GLN A 159 23.42 4.04 -9.48
N GLN A 160 23.31 3.14 -10.46
CA GLN A 160 22.13 3.07 -11.33
C GLN A 160 20.85 2.77 -10.53
N GLU A 161 20.91 1.81 -9.61
CA GLU A 161 19.81 1.46 -8.71
C GLU A 161 19.43 2.63 -7.78
N SER A 162 20.41 3.35 -7.22
CA SER A 162 20.18 4.53 -6.39
C SER A 162 19.45 5.64 -7.16
N GLN A 163 19.88 5.92 -8.39
CA GLN A 163 19.22 6.90 -9.24
C GLN A 163 17.79 6.47 -9.60
N TRP A 164 17.60 5.20 -9.93
CA TRP A 164 16.27 4.65 -10.19
C TRP A 164 15.37 4.78 -8.95
N ARG A 165 15.85 4.43 -7.74
CA ARG A 165 15.09 4.57 -6.49
C ARG A 165 14.67 6.00 -6.18
N GLN A 166 15.51 6.99 -6.48
CA GLN A 166 15.17 8.39 -6.30
C GLN A 166 14.03 8.81 -7.25
N GLN A 167 14.12 8.41 -8.52
CA GLN A 167 13.07 8.69 -9.51
C GLN A 167 11.77 7.95 -9.17
N PHE A 168 11.88 6.69 -8.78
CA PHE A 168 10.79 5.85 -8.31
C PHE A 168 10.06 6.49 -7.14
N ALA A 169 10.79 6.92 -6.10
CA ALA A 169 10.21 7.58 -4.93
C ALA A 169 9.48 8.88 -5.32
N ALA A 170 10.06 9.68 -6.21
CA ALA A 170 9.41 10.89 -6.72
C ALA A 170 8.11 10.60 -7.48
N LYS A 171 8.11 9.59 -8.36
CA LYS A 171 6.92 9.14 -9.09
C LYS A 171 5.84 8.59 -8.15
N ALA A 172 6.22 7.76 -7.19
CA ALA A 172 5.32 7.19 -6.19
C ALA A 172 4.66 8.29 -5.34
N MET A 173 5.44 9.27 -4.89
CA MET A 173 4.91 10.44 -4.19
C MET A 173 3.97 11.27 -5.07
N ALA A 174 4.32 11.47 -6.34
CA ALA A 174 3.46 12.20 -7.28
C ALA A 174 2.13 11.48 -7.53
N GLU A 175 2.16 10.16 -7.73
CA GLU A 175 0.95 9.34 -7.87
C GLU A 175 0.08 9.43 -6.63
N TYR A 176 0.66 9.19 -5.45
CA TYR A 176 -0.04 9.30 -4.17
C TYR A 176 -0.69 10.67 -4.01
N ASN A 177 0.05 11.75 -4.28
CA ASN A 177 -0.45 13.12 -4.17
C ASN A 177 -1.53 13.49 -5.20
N ALA A 178 -1.63 12.77 -6.32
CA ALA A 178 -2.62 13.04 -7.36
C ALA A 178 -3.89 12.18 -7.20
N THR A 179 -3.74 10.95 -6.68
CA THR A 179 -4.80 9.93 -6.75
C THR A 179 -5.13 9.29 -5.41
N GLY A 180 -4.26 9.43 -4.41
CA GLY A 180 -4.32 8.66 -3.17
C GLY A 180 -3.84 7.22 -3.30
N LYS A 181 -3.39 6.77 -4.48
CA LYS A 181 -3.01 5.39 -4.76
C LYS A 181 -1.50 5.24 -4.98
N LEU A 182 -1.04 3.99 -5.04
CA LEU A 182 0.34 3.61 -5.37
C LEU A 182 0.40 2.48 -6.41
N THR A 183 -0.68 2.26 -7.15
CA THR A 183 -0.84 1.10 -8.05
C THR A 183 0.17 1.13 -9.19
N ASN A 184 0.43 2.31 -9.77
CA ASN A 184 1.44 2.47 -10.82
C ASN A 184 2.86 2.34 -10.24
N ALA A 185 3.11 2.84 -9.03
CA ALA A 185 4.36 2.64 -8.33
C ALA A 185 4.62 1.15 -8.07
N PHE A 186 3.65 0.38 -7.56
CA PHE A 186 3.82 -1.06 -7.40
C PHE A 186 4.01 -1.79 -8.73
N THR A 187 3.36 -1.33 -9.80
CA THR A 187 3.56 -1.85 -11.16
C THR A 187 4.98 -1.60 -11.66
N GLU A 188 5.53 -0.40 -11.47
CA GLU A 188 6.92 -0.08 -11.83
C GLU A 188 7.91 -0.91 -10.99
N ALA A 189 7.67 -1.08 -9.69
CA ALA A 189 8.49 -1.93 -8.82
C ALA A 189 8.47 -3.40 -9.26
N LEU A 190 7.30 -3.92 -9.66
CA LEU A 190 7.15 -5.28 -10.16
C LEU A 190 7.91 -5.48 -11.48
N GLN A 191 7.81 -4.53 -12.40
CA GLN A 191 8.56 -4.57 -13.66
C GLN A 191 10.07 -4.51 -13.42
N HIS A 192 10.51 -3.65 -12.50
CA HIS A 192 11.91 -3.56 -12.10
C HIS A 192 12.43 -4.89 -11.53
N PHE A 193 11.69 -5.48 -10.58
CA PHE A 193 12.02 -6.79 -10.00
C PHE A 193 12.13 -7.90 -11.05
N LYS A 194 11.18 -7.98 -11.99
CA LYS A 194 11.19 -8.96 -13.09
C LYS A 194 12.37 -8.77 -14.05
N GLY A 195 12.91 -7.56 -14.13
CA GLY A 195 14.09 -7.25 -14.94
C GLY A 195 15.42 -7.66 -14.29
N LEU A 196 15.42 -8.01 -12.99
CA LEU A 196 16.64 -8.37 -12.29
C LEU A 196 17.12 -9.79 -12.68
N PRO A 197 18.44 -10.05 -12.68
CA PRO A 197 18.98 -11.40 -12.76
C PRO A 197 18.48 -12.31 -11.63
N ALA A 198 18.43 -13.63 -11.85
CA ALA A 198 17.89 -14.57 -10.86
C ALA A 198 18.63 -14.52 -9.50
N ILE A 199 19.95 -14.33 -9.52
CA ILE A 199 20.76 -14.15 -8.30
C ILE A 199 20.42 -12.87 -7.52
N GLU A 200 19.97 -11.81 -8.20
CA GLU A 200 19.49 -10.59 -7.54
C GLU A 200 18.05 -10.75 -7.05
N GLN A 201 17.17 -11.38 -7.84
CA GLN A 201 15.81 -11.70 -7.41
C GLN A 201 15.80 -12.57 -6.16
N ALA A 202 16.76 -13.49 -6.01
CA ALA A 202 16.91 -14.38 -4.86
C ALA A 202 17.12 -13.63 -3.52
N GLN A 203 17.63 -12.39 -3.55
CA GLN A 203 17.87 -11.58 -2.35
C GLN A 203 16.59 -10.96 -1.76
N TYR A 204 15.46 -11.05 -2.46
CA TYR A 204 14.16 -10.56 -1.97
C TYR A 204 13.43 -11.68 -1.20
N PRO A 205 12.32 -11.41 -0.50
CA PRO A 205 11.42 -12.47 -0.01
C PRO A 205 10.85 -13.34 -1.15
N GLU A 206 10.55 -14.61 -0.89
CA GLU A 206 10.02 -15.55 -1.91
C GLU A 206 8.66 -15.09 -2.47
N ASP A 207 7.84 -14.49 -1.61
CA ASP A 207 6.52 -13.97 -1.95
C ASP A 207 6.55 -12.56 -2.55
N TYR A 208 7.72 -11.97 -2.81
CA TYR A 208 7.83 -10.55 -3.17
C TYR A 208 7.08 -10.17 -4.45
N GLU A 209 7.22 -10.97 -5.52
CA GLU A 209 6.45 -10.77 -6.76
C GLU A 209 4.95 -10.89 -6.53
N ALA A 210 4.52 -11.95 -5.84
CA ALA A 210 3.11 -12.19 -5.54
C ALA A 210 2.52 -11.06 -4.66
N LYS A 211 3.32 -10.51 -3.75
CA LYS A 211 2.97 -9.38 -2.88
C LYS A 211 2.80 -8.09 -3.67
N LEU A 212 3.73 -7.76 -4.56
CA LEU A 212 3.62 -6.61 -5.45
C LEU A 212 2.39 -6.76 -6.36
N GLN A 213 2.19 -7.92 -6.96
CA GLN A 213 1.00 -8.20 -7.77
C GLN A 213 -0.29 -8.08 -6.95
N GLY A 214 -0.27 -8.57 -5.70
CA GLY A 214 -1.39 -8.44 -4.78
C GLY A 214 -1.76 -6.99 -4.48
N TRP A 215 -0.76 -6.12 -4.27
CA TRP A 215 -0.99 -4.68 -4.07
C TRP A 215 -1.49 -3.97 -5.33
N ILE A 216 -1.01 -4.38 -6.51
CA ILE A 216 -1.51 -3.88 -7.79
C ILE A 216 -2.97 -4.30 -7.98
N ASP A 217 -3.28 -5.57 -7.78
CA ASP A 217 -4.64 -6.11 -7.92
C ASP A 217 -5.61 -5.47 -6.93
N LEU A 218 -5.13 -5.13 -5.73
CA LEU A 218 -5.92 -4.46 -4.68
C LEU A 218 -6.34 -3.05 -5.09
N ASP A 219 -5.50 -2.35 -5.86
CA ASP A 219 -5.66 -0.95 -6.26
C ASP A 219 -6.11 -0.06 -5.09
N PHE A 220 -5.37 -0.16 -3.98
CA PHE A 220 -5.76 0.48 -2.72
C PHE A 220 -5.59 1.98 -2.78
N ASN A 221 -6.66 2.70 -2.44
CA ASN A 221 -6.65 4.12 -2.26
C ASN A 221 -6.45 4.45 -0.79
N TYR A 222 -5.27 4.99 -0.48
CA TYR A 222 -4.84 5.33 0.87
C TYR A 222 -5.48 6.60 1.41
N TRP A 223 -6.15 7.40 0.57
CA TRP A 223 -6.92 8.57 1.03
C TRP A 223 -8.33 8.21 1.45
N THR A 224 -8.95 7.29 0.74
CA THR A 224 -10.32 6.81 1.02
C THR A 224 -10.32 5.52 1.85
N HIS A 225 -9.15 4.90 2.01
CA HIS A 225 -8.98 3.58 2.63
C HIS A 225 -9.79 2.46 1.95
N THR A 226 -10.00 2.56 0.64
CA THR A 226 -10.79 1.60 -0.14
C THR A 226 -9.92 0.82 -1.11
N ALA A 227 -10.17 -0.48 -1.23
CA ALA A 227 -9.61 -1.30 -2.30
C ALA A 227 -10.49 -1.19 -3.55
N GLU A 228 -9.99 -0.54 -4.60
CA GLU A 228 -10.76 -0.23 -5.81
C GLU A 228 -10.51 -1.23 -6.96
N GLY A 229 -9.67 -2.23 -6.72
CA GLY A 229 -9.15 -3.16 -7.73
C GLY A 229 -9.86 -4.50 -7.80
N LYS A 230 -9.30 -5.40 -8.62
CA LYS A 230 -9.89 -6.73 -8.87
C LYS A 230 -9.83 -7.60 -7.62
N GLY A 231 -11.01 -7.86 -7.06
CA GLY A 231 -11.16 -8.72 -5.89
C GLY A 231 -10.69 -8.07 -4.59
N GLY A 232 -10.51 -6.74 -4.52
CA GLY A 232 -9.97 -6.08 -3.33
C GLY A 232 -10.83 -6.28 -2.06
N ALA A 233 -12.15 -6.15 -2.21
CA ALA A 233 -13.11 -6.46 -1.14
C ALA A 233 -13.24 -7.97 -0.87
N GLN A 234 -12.81 -8.85 -1.79
CA GLN A 234 -12.96 -10.31 -1.67
C GLN A 234 -11.67 -10.99 -1.19
N ARG A 235 -10.48 -10.48 -1.53
CA ARG A 235 -9.16 -11.02 -1.16
C ARG A 235 -8.71 -10.59 0.23
N LEU A 236 -8.87 -9.30 0.59
CA LEU A 236 -8.70 -8.86 1.98
C LEU A 236 -9.67 -9.61 2.89
N PHE A 237 -10.90 -9.80 2.43
CA PHE A 237 -11.93 -10.57 3.10
C PHE A 237 -11.61 -12.07 3.20
N SER A 238 -11.12 -12.70 2.13
CA SER A 238 -10.72 -14.12 2.14
C SER A 238 -9.47 -14.37 2.99
N GLN A 239 -8.57 -13.39 3.12
CA GLN A 239 -7.38 -13.52 3.97
C GLN A 239 -7.65 -13.14 5.43
N LEU A 240 -8.57 -12.21 5.70
CA LEU A 240 -8.93 -11.75 7.05
C LEU A 240 -10.03 -12.60 7.71
N LEU A 241 -10.84 -13.29 6.91
CA LEU A 241 -11.92 -14.17 7.35
C LEU A 241 -11.78 -15.55 6.70
N LYS A 242 -10.67 -16.27 6.88
CA LYS A 242 -10.61 -17.71 6.56
C LYS A 242 -11.51 -18.55 7.50
N LEU A 243 -12.78 -18.20 7.54
CA LEU A 243 -13.85 -18.87 8.23
C LEU A 243 -14.26 -20.07 7.37
N ASP A 244 -14.22 -21.26 7.95
CA ASP A 244 -14.61 -22.52 7.29
C ASP A 244 -16.14 -22.61 7.01
N LYS A 245 -16.87 -21.52 7.21
CA LYS A 245 -18.30 -21.29 6.89
C LYS A 245 -18.43 -19.83 6.45
N ASN A 246 -19.48 -19.43 5.74
CA ASN A 246 -19.67 -18.05 5.23
C ASN A 246 -20.51 -17.17 6.19
N PRO A 247 -20.07 -16.77 7.41
CA PRO A 247 -20.90 -16.00 8.32
C PRO A 247 -21.15 -14.57 7.83
N ILE A 248 -20.27 -13.97 7.02
CA ILE A 248 -20.60 -12.66 6.43
C ILE A 248 -21.66 -12.80 5.33
N ASP A 249 -21.64 -13.80 4.45
CA ASP A 249 -22.70 -13.92 3.43
C ASP A 249 -24.07 -14.12 4.10
N GLU A 250 -24.11 -14.89 5.19
CA GLU A 250 -25.31 -15.04 6.02
C GLU A 250 -25.67 -13.72 6.74
N SER A 251 -24.70 -12.99 7.27
CA SER A 251 -24.93 -11.67 7.89
C SER A 251 -25.42 -10.63 6.89
N ILE A 252 -24.90 -10.64 5.65
CA ILE A 252 -25.36 -9.81 4.54
C ILE A 252 -26.80 -10.19 4.21
N ALA A 253 -27.11 -11.48 4.06
CA ALA A 253 -28.47 -11.94 3.78
C ALA A 253 -29.45 -11.53 4.89
N ARG A 254 -29.03 -11.56 6.16
CA ARG A 254 -29.81 -11.07 7.30
C ARG A 254 -30.00 -9.56 7.26
N ALA A 255 -28.95 -8.79 6.98
CA ALA A 255 -29.01 -7.34 6.83
C ALA A 255 -29.97 -6.94 5.70
N ASP A 256 -29.86 -7.60 4.54
CA ASP A 256 -30.76 -7.42 3.40
C ASP A 256 -32.22 -7.73 3.77
N THR A 257 -32.44 -8.82 4.50
CA THR A 257 -33.78 -9.24 4.92
C THR A 257 -34.37 -8.22 5.90
N ARG A 258 -33.58 -7.77 6.88
CA ARG A 258 -33.96 -6.73 7.83
C ARG A 258 -34.34 -5.43 7.10
N ASP A 259 -33.47 -4.96 6.21
CA ASP A 259 -33.66 -3.68 5.52
C ASP A 259 -34.85 -3.70 4.55
N LYS A 260 -35.22 -4.88 4.03
CA LYS A 260 -36.44 -5.07 3.19
C LYS A 260 -37.72 -5.25 4.01
N SER A 261 -37.63 -5.76 5.24
CA SER A 261 -38.81 -6.12 6.05
C SER A 261 -39.22 -5.05 7.06
N LEU A 262 -38.27 -4.24 7.54
CA LEU A 262 -38.53 -3.20 8.52
C LEU A 262 -38.81 -1.86 7.86
N SER A 263 -39.74 -1.10 8.44
CA SER A 263 -39.94 0.30 8.11
C SER A 263 -38.73 1.14 8.54
N ARG A 264 -38.62 2.34 7.97
CA ARG A 264 -37.58 3.31 8.37
C ARG A 264 -37.60 3.63 9.87
N GLN A 265 -38.78 3.70 10.48
CA GLN A 265 -38.91 3.95 11.92
C GLN A 265 -38.39 2.76 12.74
N GLU A 266 -38.73 1.54 12.33
CA GLU A 266 -38.25 0.32 12.99
C GLU A 266 -36.73 0.14 12.81
N LEU A 267 -36.19 0.46 11.63
CA LEU A 267 -34.75 0.47 11.38
C LEU A 267 -34.03 1.49 12.27
N SER A 268 -34.57 2.70 12.39
CA SER A 268 -33.98 3.74 13.25
C SER A 268 -33.99 3.32 14.73
N GLU A 269 -35.08 2.73 15.20
CA GLU A 269 -35.18 2.25 16.58
C GLU A 269 -34.22 1.10 16.84
N LYS A 270 -34.09 0.17 15.88
CA LYS A 270 -33.12 -0.91 15.95
C LYS A 270 -31.68 -0.39 15.95
N ALA A 271 -31.35 0.57 15.10
CA ALA A 271 -30.03 1.19 15.07
C ALA A 271 -29.68 1.85 16.41
N ARG A 272 -30.65 2.53 17.03
CA ARG A 272 -30.53 3.15 18.36
C ARG A 272 -30.30 2.10 19.44
N GLN A 273 -31.07 1.02 19.42
CA GLN A 273 -30.92 -0.09 20.37
C GLN A 273 -29.53 -0.73 20.29
N VAL A 274 -29.06 -1.04 19.09
CA VAL A 274 -27.71 -1.60 18.88
C VAL A 274 -26.63 -0.62 19.35
N THR A 275 -26.77 0.66 19.02
CA THR A 275 -25.81 1.68 19.46
C THR A 275 -25.71 1.76 20.99
N GLU A 276 -26.84 1.73 21.70
CA GLU A 276 -26.86 1.68 23.18
C GLU A 276 -26.20 0.41 23.74
N GLN A 277 -26.31 -0.73 23.04
CA GLN A 277 -25.66 -1.99 23.42
C GLN A 277 -24.15 -2.00 23.18
N LEU A 278 -23.64 -1.23 22.21
CA LEU A 278 -22.22 -1.23 21.86
C LEU A 278 -21.42 -0.14 22.57
N ILE A 279 -22.01 1.04 22.76
CA ILE A 279 -21.31 2.22 23.30
C ILE A 279 -22.07 2.94 24.41
N GLY A 280 -23.26 2.45 24.78
CA GLY A 280 -24.05 3.01 25.87
C GLY A 280 -23.73 2.43 27.24
N ARG A 281 -24.52 2.83 28.25
CA ARG A 281 -24.33 2.38 29.64
C ARG A 281 -24.46 0.87 29.77
N SER A 282 -25.33 0.28 28.96
CA SER A 282 -25.56 -1.16 28.98
C SER A 282 -24.32 -1.98 28.60
N TYR A 283 -23.45 -1.44 27.72
CA TYR A 283 -22.17 -2.06 27.40
C TYR A 283 -21.25 -2.04 28.62
N ASP A 284 -21.10 -0.87 29.24
CA ASP A 284 -20.17 -0.68 30.36
C ASP A 284 -20.54 -1.57 31.55
N ASP A 285 -21.83 -1.68 31.85
CA ASP A 285 -22.36 -2.56 32.91
C ASP A 285 -22.08 -4.05 32.63
N ASN A 286 -21.97 -4.44 31.36
CA ASN A 286 -21.76 -5.83 30.93
C ASN A 286 -20.35 -6.10 30.41
N LYS A 287 -19.42 -5.15 30.56
CA LYS A 287 -18.11 -5.19 29.90
C LYS A 287 -17.33 -6.47 30.19
N ALA A 288 -17.31 -6.92 31.45
CA ALA A 288 -16.61 -8.17 31.84
C ALA A 288 -17.21 -9.42 31.16
N ARG A 289 -18.52 -9.42 30.90
CA ARG A 289 -19.19 -10.50 30.17
C ARG A 289 -18.78 -10.48 28.70
N HIS A 290 -18.75 -9.30 28.08
CA HIS A 290 -18.33 -9.12 26.68
C HIS A 290 -16.86 -9.47 26.46
N ASP A 291 -15.98 -9.11 27.40
CA ASP A 291 -14.55 -9.45 27.34
C ASP A 291 -14.30 -10.97 27.46
N ALA A 292 -15.24 -11.71 28.05
CA ALA A 292 -15.18 -13.17 28.19
C ALA A 292 -15.87 -13.93 27.03
N GLU A 293 -16.49 -13.23 26.07
CA GLU A 293 -17.13 -13.87 24.92
C GLU A 293 -16.08 -14.54 24.03
N VAL A 294 -16.27 -15.84 23.79
CA VAL A 294 -15.45 -16.62 22.85
C VAL A 294 -16.36 -17.07 21.71
N PRO A 295 -16.02 -16.78 20.45
CA PRO A 295 -16.82 -17.21 19.33
C PRO A 295 -16.93 -18.74 19.26
N ASP A 296 -18.13 -19.28 19.03
CA ASP A 296 -18.33 -20.72 18.78
C ASP A 296 -17.78 -21.11 17.39
N SER A 297 -16.46 -21.33 17.32
CA SER A 297 -15.75 -21.76 16.12
C SER A 297 -14.45 -22.48 16.49
N ILE A 298 -14.05 -23.39 15.61
CA ILE A 298 -12.74 -24.06 15.65
C ILE A 298 -11.70 -23.36 14.78
N ASP A 299 -12.09 -22.35 14.00
CA ASP A 299 -11.20 -21.55 13.15
C ASP A 299 -10.28 -20.68 14.02
N PRO A 300 -8.94 -20.93 13.99
CA PRO A 300 -7.99 -20.17 14.79
C PRO A 300 -7.97 -18.67 14.44
N ASP A 301 -8.25 -18.29 13.20
CA ASP A 301 -8.20 -16.90 12.77
C ASP A 301 -9.42 -16.12 13.30
N ARG A 302 -10.62 -16.73 13.29
CA ARG A 302 -11.80 -16.16 13.97
C ARG A 302 -11.57 -15.96 15.45
N LEU A 303 -10.99 -16.97 16.11
CA LEU A 303 -10.71 -16.91 17.54
C LEU A 303 -9.71 -15.80 17.86
N GLU A 304 -8.67 -15.64 17.03
CA GLU A 304 -7.69 -14.56 17.21
C GLU A 304 -8.30 -13.18 16.92
N ARG A 305 -9.10 -13.02 15.86
CA ARG A 305 -9.79 -11.76 15.56
C ARG A 305 -10.70 -11.31 16.69
N ALA A 306 -11.44 -12.21 17.31
CA ALA A 306 -12.27 -11.88 18.47
C ALA A 306 -11.43 -11.45 19.68
N LYS A 307 -10.27 -12.08 19.92
CA LYS A 307 -9.33 -11.62 20.94
C LYS A 307 -8.74 -10.25 20.60
N GLU A 308 -8.43 -9.98 19.35
CA GLU A 308 -7.96 -8.67 18.87
C GLU A 308 -9.02 -7.59 19.09
N ALA A 309 -10.28 -7.88 18.77
CA ALA A 309 -11.40 -6.97 19.03
C ALA A 309 -11.51 -6.65 20.54
N THR A 310 -11.44 -7.67 21.40
CA THR A 310 -11.44 -7.48 22.86
C THR A 310 -10.22 -6.69 23.34
N ARG A 311 -9.01 -6.94 22.81
CA ARG A 311 -7.83 -6.12 23.15
C ARG A 311 -8.07 -4.66 22.77
N PHE A 312 -8.60 -4.42 21.56
CA PHE A 312 -8.85 -3.09 21.02
C PHE A 312 -9.88 -2.32 21.84
N THR A 313 -11.02 -2.92 22.19
CA THR A 313 -12.05 -2.28 23.03
C THR A 313 -11.55 -1.99 24.45
N ASN A 314 -10.52 -2.71 24.91
CA ASN A 314 -9.81 -2.46 26.16
C ASN A 314 -8.71 -1.39 26.06
N GLY A 315 -8.56 -0.73 24.91
CA GLY A 315 -7.57 0.32 24.70
C GLY A 315 -6.17 -0.19 24.36
N SER A 316 -6.04 -1.45 23.92
CA SER A 316 -4.76 -2.06 23.54
C SER A 316 -4.82 -2.70 22.14
N GLY A 317 -3.75 -2.64 21.37
CA GLY A 317 -3.75 -3.21 20.01
C GLY A 317 -4.54 -2.37 18.98
N THR A 318 -4.69 -2.92 17.78
CA THR A 318 -5.32 -2.26 16.63
C THR A 318 -6.73 -2.77 16.39
N ASN A 319 -7.58 -1.95 15.77
CA ASN A 319 -8.91 -2.40 15.36
C ASN A 319 -8.78 -3.51 14.30
N PRO A 320 -9.31 -4.73 14.53
CA PRO A 320 -9.20 -5.83 13.58
C PRO A 320 -10.00 -5.62 12.29
N PHE A 321 -10.90 -4.62 12.26
CA PHE A 321 -11.70 -4.27 11.08
C PHE A 321 -11.20 -3.02 10.36
N ALA A 322 -10.01 -2.51 10.72
CA ALA A 322 -9.42 -1.35 10.08
C ALA A 322 -9.31 -1.54 8.55
N GLY A 323 -9.83 -0.57 7.80
CA GLY A 323 -9.83 -0.61 6.33
C GLY A 323 -10.98 -1.41 5.69
N MET A 324 -11.96 -1.89 6.46
CA MET A 324 -13.22 -2.39 5.91
C MET A 324 -14.09 -1.26 5.34
N SER A 325 -14.92 -1.58 4.35
CA SER A 325 -15.90 -0.62 3.81
C SER A 325 -17.00 -0.35 4.83
N ARG A 326 -17.67 0.80 4.70
CA ARG A 326 -18.75 1.17 5.60
C ARG A 326 -19.92 0.18 5.58
N GLU A 327 -20.24 -0.36 4.41
CA GLU A 327 -21.28 -1.38 4.26
C GLU A 327 -20.91 -2.65 5.03
N GLN A 328 -19.65 -3.08 4.96
CA GLN A 328 -19.17 -4.25 5.70
C GLN A 328 -19.18 -4.00 7.21
N LEU A 329 -18.71 -2.82 7.64
CA LEU A 329 -18.73 -2.43 9.04
C LEU A 329 -20.15 -2.38 9.60
N SER A 330 -21.11 -1.88 8.82
CA SER A 330 -22.54 -1.88 9.16
C SER A 330 -23.10 -3.31 9.27
N VAL A 331 -22.75 -4.20 8.34
CA VAL A 331 -23.17 -5.61 8.42
C VAL A 331 -22.70 -6.25 9.73
N ILE A 332 -21.46 -6.00 10.14
CA ILE A 332 -20.90 -6.55 11.38
C ILE A 332 -21.53 -5.88 12.60
N ALA A 333 -21.50 -4.54 12.67
CA ALA A 333 -21.97 -3.77 13.82
C ALA A 333 -23.45 -4.02 14.14
N TYR A 334 -24.28 -4.17 13.09
CA TYR A 334 -25.71 -4.43 13.19
C TYR A 334 -26.08 -5.89 12.93
N ASP A 335 -25.12 -6.82 12.98
CA ASP A 335 -25.44 -8.24 12.87
C ASP A 335 -26.33 -8.67 14.04
N GLU A 336 -27.39 -9.42 13.73
CA GLU A 336 -28.35 -9.94 14.69
C GLU A 336 -28.09 -11.41 15.02
N GLY A 337 -27.15 -12.04 14.31
CA GLY A 337 -26.69 -13.39 14.58
C GLY A 337 -25.74 -13.48 15.77
N GLY A 338 -25.29 -14.72 15.99
CA GLY A 338 -24.20 -15.07 16.92
C GLY A 338 -22.83 -15.16 16.25
N ASP A 339 -22.69 -14.60 15.05
CA ASP A 339 -21.49 -14.74 14.22
C ASP A 339 -20.36 -13.81 14.64
N PHE A 340 -20.68 -12.75 15.38
CA PHE A 340 -19.73 -11.82 15.95
C PHE A 340 -19.99 -11.64 17.44
N THR A 341 -18.91 -11.60 18.22
CA THR A 341 -18.94 -11.18 19.62
C THR A 341 -19.33 -9.70 19.74
N VAL A 342 -19.81 -9.27 20.90
CA VAL A 342 -20.17 -7.87 21.14
C VAL A 342 -18.96 -6.94 20.99
N ASN A 343 -17.76 -7.40 21.38
CA ASN A 343 -16.53 -6.64 21.18
C ASN A 343 -16.15 -6.51 19.70
N GLU A 344 -16.41 -7.52 18.86
CA GLU A 344 -16.26 -7.40 17.41
C GLU A 344 -17.25 -6.39 16.82
N LYS A 345 -18.54 -6.47 17.19
CA LYS A 345 -19.57 -5.51 16.73
C LYS A 345 -19.22 -4.08 17.14
N LYS A 346 -18.73 -3.87 18.37
CA LYS A 346 -18.26 -2.58 18.86
C LYS A 346 -17.04 -2.07 18.09
N ALA A 347 -16.07 -2.94 17.81
CA ALA A 347 -14.89 -2.57 17.04
C ALA A 347 -15.27 -2.13 15.62
N ALA A 348 -16.20 -2.84 14.95
CA ALA A 348 -16.72 -2.45 13.65
C ALA A 348 -17.45 -1.10 13.70
N TRP A 349 -18.29 -0.87 14.71
CA TRP A 349 -18.96 0.42 14.91
C TRP A 349 -17.97 1.56 15.12
N LEU A 350 -16.93 1.35 15.94
CA LEU A 350 -15.88 2.34 16.20
C LEU A 350 -15.05 2.68 14.96
N GLU A 351 -14.78 1.70 14.10
CA GLU A 351 -14.14 1.94 12.81
C GLU A 351 -15.03 2.79 11.91
N SER A 352 -16.32 2.46 11.80
CA SER A 352 -17.29 3.25 11.01
C SER A 352 -17.37 4.70 11.50
N TYR A 353 -17.41 4.89 12.83
CA TYR A 353 -17.39 6.22 13.45
C TYR A 353 -16.08 6.98 13.19
N HIS A 354 -14.95 6.29 13.18
CA HIS A 354 -13.65 6.89 12.85
C HIS A 354 -13.61 7.37 11.40
N GLN A 355 -14.05 6.53 10.46
CA GLN A 355 -14.14 6.87 9.03
C GLN A 355 -15.08 8.07 8.80
N GLU A 356 -16.24 8.07 9.45
CA GLU A 356 -17.20 9.18 9.43
C GLU A 356 -16.59 10.49 9.95
N THR A 357 -15.80 10.44 11.02
CA THR A 357 -15.14 11.62 11.60
C THR A 357 -14.13 12.23 10.63
N ILE A 358 -13.32 11.39 9.98
CA ILE A 358 -12.34 11.84 8.97
C ILE A 358 -13.07 12.46 7.78
N TRP A 359 -14.12 11.79 7.27
CA TRP A 359 -14.92 12.30 6.15
C TRP A 359 -15.55 13.67 6.49
N ARG A 360 -16.15 13.82 7.67
CA ARG A 360 -16.74 15.09 8.13
C ARG A 360 -15.73 16.23 8.15
N GLN A 361 -14.54 15.98 8.70
CA GLN A 361 -13.48 17.00 8.73
C GLN A 361 -13.10 17.46 7.33
N LYS A 362 -12.96 16.51 6.39
CA LYS A 362 -12.66 16.80 4.98
C LYS A 362 -13.76 17.63 4.31
N VAL A 363 -15.02 17.20 4.43
CA VAL A 363 -16.14 17.87 3.76
C VAL A 363 -16.40 19.25 4.35
N VAL A 364 -16.23 19.45 5.66
CA VAL A 364 -16.29 20.78 6.29
C VAL A 364 -15.18 21.71 5.78
N ALA A 365 -13.95 21.20 5.63
CA ALA A 365 -12.84 21.98 5.08
C ALA A 365 -13.09 22.35 3.61
N GLN A 366 -13.62 21.43 2.79
CA GLN A 366 -14.00 21.68 1.40
C GLN A 366 -15.12 22.72 1.30
N GLY A 367 -16.17 22.61 2.14
CA GLY A 367 -17.25 23.59 2.20
C GLY A 367 -16.76 24.97 2.66
N SER A 368 -15.83 25.03 3.62
CA SER A 368 -15.22 26.29 4.06
C SER A 368 -14.44 26.97 2.92
N ALA A 369 -13.73 26.18 2.10
CA ALA A 369 -13.00 26.69 0.93
C ALA A 369 -13.95 27.14 -0.19
N GLU A 370 -15.02 26.39 -0.46
CA GLU A 370 -16.07 26.78 -1.41
C GLU A 370 -16.71 28.10 -1.00
N TYR A 371 -17.12 28.21 0.26
CA TYR A 371 -17.69 29.44 0.81
C TYR A 371 -16.73 30.62 0.67
N SER A 372 -15.46 30.44 1.00
CA SER A 372 -14.45 31.51 0.95
C SER A 372 -14.12 31.99 -0.46
N SER A 373 -14.36 31.16 -1.48
CA SER A 373 -14.04 31.47 -2.88
C SER A 373 -15.24 31.95 -3.69
N THR A 374 -16.45 31.49 -3.35
CA THR A 374 -17.66 31.71 -4.16
C THR A 374 -18.81 32.35 -3.38
N GLY A 375 -18.76 32.34 -2.05
CA GLY A 375 -19.89 32.67 -1.19
C GLY A 375 -20.98 31.59 -1.13
N LYS A 376 -20.76 30.39 -1.69
CA LYS A 376 -21.75 29.30 -1.80
C LYS A 376 -21.34 28.05 -1.00
N LEU A 377 -22.27 27.11 -0.86
CA LEU A 377 -22.08 25.80 -0.21
C LEU A 377 -22.71 24.65 -1.02
N THR A 378 -22.89 24.85 -2.32
CA THR A 378 -23.61 23.90 -3.18
C THR A 378 -22.86 22.57 -3.29
N GLN A 379 -21.53 22.62 -3.49
CA GLN A 379 -20.68 21.42 -3.56
C GLN A 379 -20.60 20.71 -2.20
N PHE A 380 -20.59 21.46 -1.10
CA PHE A 380 -20.72 20.90 0.24
C PHE A 380 -22.00 20.09 0.39
N PHE A 381 -23.17 20.66 0.05
CA PHE A 381 -24.44 19.94 0.16
C PHE A 381 -24.52 18.74 -0.80
N THR A 382 -23.95 18.83 -2.00
CA THR A 382 -23.80 17.69 -2.92
C THR A 382 -23.00 16.56 -2.28
N SER A 383 -21.85 16.88 -1.68
CA SER A 383 -21.00 15.88 -1.00
C SER A 383 -21.72 15.19 0.17
N VAL A 384 -22.52 15.95 0.94
CA VAL A 384 -23.32 15.39 2.05
C VAL A 384 -24.47 14.52 1.52
N LEU A 385 -25.12 14.91 0.42
CA LEU A 385 -26.18 14.12 -0.20
C LEU A 385 -25.66 12.80 -0.77
N ASP A 386 -24.54 12.83 -1.49
CA ASP A 386 -23.91 11.64 -2.05
C ASP A 386 -23.50 10.68 -0.95
N HIS A 387 -22.91 11.20 0.14
CA HIS A 387 -22.56 10.41 1.31
C HIS A 387 -23.77 9.77 1.98
N TYR A 388 -24.86 10.52 2.18
CA TYR A 388 -26.11 9.98 2.72
C TYR A 388 -26.68 8.84 1.86
N LYS A 389 -26.66 9.00 0.53
CA LYS A 389 -27.15 7.97 -0.42
C LYS A 389 -26.31 6.70 -0.42
N ALA A 390 -25.03 6.81 -0.09
CA ALA A 390 -24.13 5.66 0.03
C ALA A 390 -24.30 4.89 1.34
N LEU A 391 -25.01 5.44 2.33
CA LEU A 391 -25.20 4.77 3.62
C LEU A 391 -26.08 3.51 3.50
N PRO A 392 -25.82 2.47 4.30
CA PRO A 392 -26.76 1.36 4.49
C PRO A 392 -28.13 1.84 4.98
N ALA A 393 -29.21 1.13 4.64
CA ALA A 393 -30.57 1.58 4.94
C ALA A 393 -30.82 1.78 6.44
N ILE A 394 -30.26 0.91 7.29
CA ILE A 394 -30.32 1.06 8.75
C ILE A 394 -29.63 2.34 9.25
N GLU A 395 -28.56 2.79 8.60
CA GLU A 395 -27.88 4.03 8.95
C GLU A 395 -28.62 5.25 8.38
N GLN A 396 -29.14 5.18 7.14
CA GLN A 396 -30.01 6.23 6.58
C GLN A 396 -31.22 6.49 7.46
N ALA A 397 -31.79 5.43 8.05
CA ALA A 397 -32.96 5.50 8.90
C ALA A 397 -32.76 6.38 10.15
N THR A 398 -31.52 6.58 10.60
CA THR A 398 -31.17 7.41 11.78
C THR A 398 -31.33 8.92 11.52
N TYR A 399 -31.41 9.35 10.27
CA TYR A 399 -31.70 10.74 9.89
C TYR A 399 -33.21 10.98 9.92
N ASP A 400 -33.69 12.20 9.75
CA ASP A 400 -35.13 12.44 9.56
C ASP A 400 -35.58 12.08 8.13
N ALA A 401 -36.88 11.77 7.95
CA ALA A 401 -37.43 11.38 6.64
C ALA A 401 -37.31 12.47 5.57
N GLY A 402 -37.14 13.74 5.96
CA GLY A 402 -36.97 14.87 5.05
C GLY A 402 -35.51 15.19 4.70
N TYR A 403 -34.53 14.46 5.24
CA TYR A 403 -33.11 14.81 5.15
C TYR A 403 -32.61 14.92 3.71
N GLU A 404 -32.87 13.90 2.89
CA GLU A 404 -32.46 13.88 1.48
C GLU A 404 -33.08 15.02 0.67
N THR A 405 -34.41 15.20 0.80
CA THR A 405 -35.16 16.25 0.13
C THR A 405 -34.66 17.64 0.53
N ARG A 406 -34.27 17.84 1.79
CA ARG A 406 -33.70 19.11 2.27
C ARG A 406 -32.34 19.38 1.65
N LEU A 407 -31.46 18.37 1.60
CA LEU A 407 -30.16 18.52 0.94
C LEU A 407 -30.32 18.84 -0.54
N GLN A 408 -31.20 18.13 -1.25
CA GLN A 408 -31.49 18.41 -2.65
C GLN A 408 -32.03 19.84 -2.84
N ALA A 409 -32.92 20.29 -1.96
CA ALA A 409 -33.45 21.66 -2.02
C ALA A 409 -32.35 22.72 -1.81
N PHE A 410 -31.36 22.47 -0.94
CA PHE A 410 -30.22 23.38 -0.77
C PHE A 410 -29.32 23.41 -2.01
N ILE A 411 -29.09 22.26 -2.64
CA ILE A 411 -28.33 22.15 -3.88
C ILE A 411 -29.05 22.90 -5.02
N ASP A 412 -30.34 22.63 -5.20
CA ASP A 412 -31.15 23.22 -6.27
C ASP A 412 -31.25 24.74 -6.15
N LEU A 413 -31.26 25.27 -4.92
CA LEU A 413 -31.32 26.69 -4.68
C LEU A 413 -30.04 27.43 -5.11
N ASP A 414 -28.89 26.76 -4.99
CA ASP A 414 -27.55 27.32 -5.27
C ASP A 414 -27.38 28.71 -4.63
N PHE A 415 -27.60 28.78 -3.32
CA PHE A 415 -27.67 30.05 -2.61
C PHE A 415 -26.29 30.67 -2.40
N ASN A 416 -26.17 31.95 -2.77
CA ASN A 416 -25.00 32.76 -2.49
C ASN A 416 -25.22 33.57 -1.21
N TYR A 417 -24.46 33.23 -0.18
CA TYR A 417 -24.55 33.80 1.16
C TYR A 417 -23.93 35.18 1.26
N TRP A 418 -23.09 35.60 0.31
CA TRP A 418 -22.52 36.95 0.28
C TRP A 418 -23.47 37.96 -0.35
N THR A 419 -24.15 37.56 -1.41
CA THR A 419 -25.10 38.42 -2.14
C THR A 419 -26.52 38.26 -1.64
N HIS A 420 -26.78 37.25 -0.80
CA HIS A 420 -28.11 36.84 -0.33
C HIS A 420 -29.09 36.51 -1.47
N THR A 421 -28.58 35.93 -2.56
CA THR A 421 -29.37 35.57 -3.74
C THR A 421 -29.41 34.07 -3.98
N ALA A 422 -30.58 33.56 -4.37
CA ALA A 422 -30.72 32.23 -4.93
C ALA A 422 -30.35 32.29 -6.43
N GLU A 423 -29.33 31.55 -6.83
CA GLU A 423 -28.81 31.57 -8.22
C GLU A 423 -29.22 30.30 -9.00
N GLY A 424 -29.85 29.33 -8.33
CA GLY A 424 -30.28 28.06 -8.89
C GLY A 424 -31.76 27.98 -9.23
N LYS A 425 -32.25 26.74 -9.34
CA LYS A 425 -33.65 26.39 -9.67
C LYS A 425 -34.42 26.07 -8.39
N GLY A 426 -34.77 27.08 -7.58
CA GLY A 426 -35.37 26.84 -6.26
C GLY A 426 -36.38 27.85 -5.71
N GLY A 427 -36.71 28.91 -6.45
CA GLY A 427 -37.54 30.01 -5.94
C GLY A 427 -36.74 31.06 -5.14
N SER A 428 -37.42 32.05 -4.56
CA SER A 428 -36.77 33.16 -3.85
C SER A 428 -36.27 32.75 -2.45
N ALA A 429 -35.31 33.51 -1.89
CA ALA A 429 -34.80 33.33 -0.52
C ALA A 429 -35.91 33.29 0.56
N GLN A 430 -37.06 33.92 0.30
CA GLN A 430 -38.24 33.87 1.16
C GLN A 430 -38.88 32.47 1.24
N SER A 431 -38.85 31.69 0.16
CA SER A 431 -39.32 30.29 0.18
C SER A 431 -38.46 29.42 1.09
N LEU A 432 -37.16 29.70 1.20
CA LEU A 432 -36.27 29.03 2.13
C LEU A 432 -36.58 29.38 3.58
N LEU A 433 -36.72 30.67 3.90
CA LEU A 433 -37.07 31.13 5.24
C LEU A 433 -38.42 30.58 5.69
N GLU A 434 -39.42 30.52 4.82
CA GLU A 434 -40.70 29.88 5.14
C GLU A 434 -40.57 28.37 5.35
N LYS A 435 -39.75 27.66 4.56
CA LYS A 435 -39.47 26.23 4.78
C LYS A 435 -38.67 25.99 6.06
N PHE A 436 -37.78 26.89 6.44
CA PHE A 436 -37.00 26.81 7.68
C PHE A 436 -37.85 27.14 8.91
N LEU A 437 -38.71 28.16 8.83
CA LEU A 437 -39.56 28.63 9.93
C LEU A 437 -40.81 27.75 10.15
N LYS A 438 -41.38 27.16 9.10
CA LYS A 438 -42.52 26.21 9.24
C LYS A 438 -42.13 24.87 9.87
N LEU A 439 -40.84 24.62 10.12
CA LEU A 439 -40.38 23.39 10.79
C LEU A 439 -40.29 23.51 12.32
N ASP A 440 -40.41 24.72 12.90
CA ASP A 440 -40.32 24.92 14.36
C ASP A 440 -41.66 24.69 15.11
N ASP A 441 -42.79 24.65 14.38
CA ASP A 441 -44.11 24.38 14.98
C ASP A 441 -44.23 22.95 15.55
N THR A 442 -43.37 22.01 15.15
CA THR A 442 -43.35 20.64 15.71
C THR A 442 -42.29 20.43 16.81
N ALA A 443 -41.39 21.40 17.02
CA ALA A 443 -40.34 21.29 18.03
C ALA A 443 -40.73 21.93 19.38
N PHE A 444 -41.73 22.82 19.40
CA PHE A 444 -42.21 23.49 20.62
C PHE A 444 -43.55 22.99 21.15
N ASP A 445 -44.24 22.08 20.44
CA ASP A 445 -45.51 21.51 20.90
C ASP A 445 -45.30 20.12 21.55
N GLN A 446 -44.49 20.09 22.61
CA GLN A 446 -44.62 19.06 23.64
C GLN A 446 -44.65 19.69 25.02
N ASP A 447 -45.87 19.70 25.55
CA ASP A 447 -46.25 19.96 26.92
C ASP A 447 -45.57 18.96 27.87
N THR A 448 -44.28 19.16 28.14
CA THR A 448 -43.58 18.58 29.29
C THR A 448 -42.58 19.60 29.84
N GLN A 449 -43.06 20.44 30.76
CA GLN A 449 -42.17 21.20 31.62
C GLN A 449 -41.23 20.24 32.37
N PRO A 450 -39.91 20.50 32.40
CA PRO A 450 -39.01 19.76 33.27
C PRO A 450 -39.36 20.08 34.72
N THR A 451 -39.76 19.05 35.46
CA THR A 451 -39.91 19.11 36.90
C THR A 451 -38.57 19.48 37.53
N LYS A 452 -38.59 20.53 38.35
CA LYS A 452 -37.46 20.97 39.18
C LYS A 452 -36.92 19.80 40.01
N PRO A 453 -35.60 19.60 40.11
CA PRO A 453 -35.05 18.60 41.01
C PRO A 453 -35.26 19.04 42.46
N VAL A 454 -35.89 18.18 43.25
CA VAL A 454 -35.89 18.26 44.72
C VAL A 454 -34.73 17.39 45.21
N GLN A 455 -33.74 18.00 45.85
CA GLN A 455 -32.82 17.32 46.77
C GLN A 455 -33.51 17.17 48.15
N PRO A 456 -33.12 16.22 49.01
CA PRO A 456 -32.03 15.25 48.92
C PRO A 456 -32.46 13.80 48.66
#